data_AF-A0A9D2KMU6-F1
#
_entry.id   AF-A0A9D2KMU6-F1
#
_cell.length_a   1.000
_cell.length_b   1.000
_cell.length_c   1.000
_cell.angle_alpha   90.00
_cell.angle_beta   90.00
_cell.angle_gamma   90.00
#
_symmetry.space_group_name_H-M   'P 1'
#
loop_
_entity.id
_entity.type
_entity.pdbx_description
1 polymer ?
#
loop_
_entity_poly.entity_id
_entity_poly.type
_entity_poly.pdbx_seq_one_letter_code
_entity_poly.pdbx_strand_id
1 'polypeptide(L)' 'MVTSNDKLTTTQKETCAVISMRDAAALMAREKQISYEDALLLFAGSRIYDALFDFDTGIWKESPEYLLDLYNKFADKKSA' A
#
# COMPACT_ATOMS: atom_id res chain seq x y z
N MET A 1 9.87 -10.56 29.47
CA MET A 1 9.30 -10.08 28.20
C MET A 1 10.42 -9.36 27.46
N VAL A 2 10.95 -9.95 26.39
CA VAL A 2 12.01 -9.32 25.61
C VAL A 2 11.36 -8.20 24.81
N THR A 3 11.54 -6.96 25.23
CA THR A 3 11.30 -5.79 24.40
C THR A 3 12.46 -5.69 23.42
N SER A 4 12.41 -6.49 22.35
CA SER A 4 13.35 -6.35 21.25
C SER A 4 13.00 -5.08 20.50
N ASN A 5 13.73 -4.02 20.82
CA ASN A 5 13.70 -2.72 20.18
C ASN A 5 14.39 -2.79 18.79
N ASP A 6 14.20 -3.91 18.07
CA ASP A 6 14.81 -4.15 16.77
C ASP A 6 14.06 -3.29 15.76
N LYS A 7 14.64 -2.13 15.42
CA LYS A 7 14.22 -1.36 14.26
C LYS A 7 14.23 -2.31 13.05
N LEU A 8 13.04 -2.63 12.53
CA LEU A 8 12.90 -3.38 11.28
C LEU A 8 13.79 -2.78 10.20
N THR A 9 14.53 -3.64 9.51
CA THR A 9 15.39 -3.21 8.40
C THR A 9 14.54 -2.67 7.26
N THR A 10 15.13 -1.83 6.41
CA THR A 10 14.45 -1.32 5.20
C THR A 10 13.89 -2.47 4.36
N THR A 11 14.65 -3.55 4.17
CA THR A 11 14.20 -4.74 3.42
C THR A 11 12.99 -5.42 4.04
N GLN A 12 12.90 -5.48 5.38
CA GLN A 12 11.73 -6.05 6.05
C GLN A 12 10.50 -5.16 5.84
N LYS A 13 10.66 -3.84 5.92
CA LYS A 13 9.58 -2.89 5.64
C LYS A 13 9.12 -2.92 4.18
N GLU A 14 10.06 -3.01 3.23
CA GLU A 14 9.77 -3.19 1.81
C GLU A 14 8.97 -4.47 1.57
N THR A 15 9.34 -5.57 2.23
CA THR A 15 8.61 -6.84 2.12
C THR A 15 7.16 -6.68 2.59
N CYS A 16 6.93 -6.04 3.73
CA CYS A 16 5.59 -5.73 4.22
C CYS A 16 4.81 -4.84 3.24
N ALA A 17 5.43 -3.76 2.75
CA ALA A 17 4.83 -2.85 1.78
C ALA A 17 4.41 -3.58 0.49
N VAL A 18 5.26 -4.45 -0.05
CA VAL A 18 4.96 -5.24 -1.26
C VAL A 18 3.80 -6.20 -1.04
N ILE A 19 3.73 -6.86 0.12
CA ILE A 19 2.61 -7.75 0.46
C ILE A 19 1.30 -6.94 0.53
N SER A 20 1.28 -5.86 1.33
CA SER A 20 0.10 -5.00 1.48
C SER A 20 -0.35 -4.40 0.14
N MET A 21 0.58 -4.01 -0.73
CA MET A 21 0.27 -3.53 -2.09
C MET A 21 -0.44 -4.60 -2.92
N ARG A 22 0.08 -5.83 -2.94
CA ARG A 22 -0.51 -6.92 -3.74
C ARG A 22 -1.90 -7.29 -3.23
N ASP A 23 -2.09 -7.34 -1.93
CA ASP A 23 -3.38 -7.64 -1.31
C ASP A 23 -4.39 -6.51 -1.58
N ALA A 24 -3.98 -5.24 -1.46
CA ALA A 24 -4.83 -4.10 -1.80
C ALA A 24 -5.20 -4.05 -3.28
N ALA A 25 -4.27 -4.39 -4.19
CA ALA A 25 -4.56 -4.50 -5.62
C ALA A 25 -5.55 -5.64 -5.90
N ALA A 26 -5.45 -6.78 -5.21
CA ALA A 26 -6.41 -7.88 -5.32
C ALA A 26 -7.81 -7.51 -4.81
N LEU A 27 -7.89 -6.76 -3.70
CA LEU A 27 -9.16 -6.20 -3.21
C LEU A 27 -9.76 -5.22 -4.21
N MET A 28 -8.96 -4.28 -4.72
CA MET A 28 -9.39 -3.31 -5.72
C MET A 28 -9.91 -3.98 -7.00
N ALA A 29 -9.21 -5.01 -7.49
CA ALA A 29 -9.63 -5.77 -8.67
C ALA A 29 -11.03 -6.38 -8.48
N ARG A 30 -11.30 -6.94 -7.29
CA ARG A 30 -12.61 -7.49 -6.94
C ARG A 30 -13.67 -6.42 -6.82
N GLU A 31 -13.40 -5.30 -6.16
CA GLU A 31 -14.36 -4.21 -5.97
C GLU A 31 -14.74 -3.52 -7.29
N LYS A 32 -13.75 -3.25 -8.14
CA LYS A 32 -13.93 -2.54 -9.42
C LYS A 32 -14.26 -3.47 -10.60
N GLN A 33 -14.23 -4.79 -10.39
CA GLN A 33 -14.43 -5.81 -11.44
C GLN A 33 -13.47 -5.62 -12.63
N ILE A 34 -12.19 -5.39 -12.34
CA ILE A 34 -11.10 -5.25 -13.33
C ILE A 34 -10.07 -6.36 -13.15
N SER A 35 -9.13 -6.49 -14.10
CA SER A 35 -8.01 -7.43 -13.94
C SER A 35 -7.11 -7.04 -12.76
N TYR A 36 -6.41 -8.02 -12.20
CA TYR A 36 -5.43 -7.75 -11.15
C TYR A 36 -4.30 -6.85 -11.66
N GLU A 37 -3.87 -7.06 -12.90
CA GLU A 37 -2.83 -6.29 -13.57
C GLU A 37 -3.24 -4.81 -13.72
N ASP A 38 -4.48 -4.55 -14.15
CA ASP A 38 -5.01 -3.18 -14.26
C ASP A 38 -5.12 -2.53 -12.88
N ALA A 39 -5.61 -3.27 -11.88
CA ALA A 39 -5.71 -2.77 -10.50
C ALA A 39 -4.33 -2.44 -9.91
N LEU A 40 -3.34 -3.29 -10.15
CA LEU A 40 -1.97 -3.05 -9.70
C LEU A 40 -1.36 -1.83 -10.39
N LEU A 41 -1.58 -1.65 -11.69
CA LEU A 41 -1.11 -0.48 -12.43
C LEU A 41 -1.75 0.82 -11.92
N LEU A 42 -3.06 0.78 -11.67
CA LEU A 42 -3.81 1.90 -11.08
C LEU A 42 -3.30 2.25 -9.67
N PHE A 43 -3.06 1.24 -8.84
CA PHE A 43 -2.53 1.42 -7.50
C PHE A 43 -1.11 2.01 -7.54
N ALA A 44 -0.22 1.44 -8.34
CA ALA A 44 1.17 1.89 -8.50
C ALA A 44 1.28 3.30 -9.08
N GLY A 45 0.30 3.75 -9.87
CA GLY A 45 0.22 5.12 -10.38
C GLY A 45 -0.28 6.16 -9.38
N SER A 46 -0.66 5.76 -8.17
CA SER A 46 -1.25 6.65 -7.15
C SER A 46 -0.21 7.20 -6.16
N ARG A 47 -0.51 8.35 -5.57
CA ARG A 47 0.27 8.91 -4.45
C ARG A 47 0.32 7.99 -3.21
N ILE A 48 -0.59 7.02 -3.12
CA ILE A 48 -0.61 6.05 -2.02
C ILE A 48 0.49 5.02 -2.18
N TYR A 49 0.88 4.69 -3.42
CA TYR A 49 2.07 3.89 -3.67
C TYR A 49 3.33 4.56 -3.12
N ASP A 50 3.52 5.85 -3.44
CA ASP A 50 4.67 6.60 -2.93
C ASP A 50 4.69 6.64 -1.39
N ALA A 51 3.52 6.90 -0.78
CA ALA A 51 3.39 6.95 0.68
C ALA A 51 3.60 5.57 1.34
N LEU A 52 3.24 4.47 0.67
CA LEU A 52 3.45 3.11 1.16
C LEU A 52 4.93 2.76 1.30
N PHE A 53 5.77 3.26 0.39
CA PHE A 53 7.23 3.05 0.40
C PHE A 53 8.00 4.15 1.13
N ASP A 54 7.35 5.27 1.49
CA ASP A 54 7.86 6.20 2.49
C ASP A 54 7.65 5.60 3.89
N PHE A 55 8.71 4.97 4.40
CA PHE A 55 8.66 4.24 5.68
C PHE A 55 8.43 5.12 6.91
N ASP A 56 8.61 6.43 6.80
CA ASP A 56 8.37 7.38 7.88
C ASP A 56 6.87 7.67 8.05
N THR A 57 6.06 7.46 7.01
CA THR A 57 4.59 7.53 7.10
C THR A 57 4.00 6.43 7.98
N GLY A 58 4.71 5.30 8.10
CA GLY A 58 4.22 4.10 8.76
C GLY A 58 3.07 3.41 8.03
N ILE A 59 2.78 3.71 6.77
CA ILE A 59 1.68 3.05 6.03
C ILE A 59 1.98 1.57 5.73
N TRP A 60 3.25 1.22 5.55
CA TRP A 60 3.72 -0.15 5.26
C TRP A 60 3.34 -1.21 6.32
N LYS A 61 2.93 -0.82 7.53
CA LYS A 61 2.46 -1.72 8.60
C LYS A 61 0.94 -1.84 8.67
N GLU A 62 0.21 -1.11 7.84
CA GLU A 62 -1.25 -1.07 7.87
C GLU A 62 -1.88 -2.16 6.98
N SER A 63 -3.16 -2.43 7.23
CA SER A 63 -3.95 -3.42 6.47
C SER A 63 -4.17 -3.01 5.00
N PRO A 64 -4.33 -3.98 4.08
CA PRO A 64 -4.64 -3.68 2.69
C PRO A 64 -6.00 -2.97 2.52
N GLU A 65 -6.97 -3.20 3.41
CA GLU A 65 -8.25 -2.47 3.44
C GLU A 65 -8.03 -0.99 3.77
N TYR A 66 -7.20 -0.68 4.78
CA TYR A 66 -6.86 0.70 5.09
C TYR A 66 -6.12 1.39 3.94
N LEU A 67 -5.21 0.65 3.30
CA LEU A 67 -4.48 1.13 2.13
C LEU A 67 -5.42 1.45 0.95
N LEU A 68 -6.43 0.63 0.73
CA LEU A 68 -7.46 0.84 -0.29
C LEU A 68 -8.40 2.00 0.07
N ASP A 69 -8.75 2.17 1.34
CA ASP A 69 -9.48 3.34 1.84
C ASP A 69 -8.73 4.65 1.56
N LEU A 70 -7.41 4.67 1.81
CA LEU A 70 -6.56 5.80 1.49
C LEU A 70 -6.51 6.05 -0.03
N TYR A 71 -6.40 4.98 -0.82
CA TYR A 71 -6.47 5.08 -2.28
C TYR A 71 -7.78 5.72 -2.71
N ASN A 72 -8.92 5.22 -2.27
CA ASN A 72 -10.22 5.77 -2.65
C ASN A 72 -10.42 7.23 -2.20
N LYS A 73 -9.83 7.63 -1.06
CA LYS A 73 -9.90 9.01 -0.56
C LYS A 73 -8.99 9.99 -1.31
N PHE A 74 -7.84 9.53 -1.81
CA PHE A 74 -6.75 10.42 -2.24
C PHE A 74 -6.17 10.15 -3.64
N ALA A 75 -6.54 9.04 -4.31
CA ALA A 75 -6.00 8.68 -5.62
C ALA A 75 -6.38 9.67 -6.73
N ASP A 76 -7.55 10.33 -6.64
CA ASP A 76 -8.06 11.25 -7.67
C ASP A 76 -7.43 12.65 -7.69
N LYS A 77 -6.46 12.94 -6.81
CA LYS A 77 -5.80 14.24 -6.80
C LYS A 77 -4.37 14.12 -7.29
N LYS A 78 -4.14 13.87 -8.58
CA LYS A 78 -2.95 14.45 -9.21
C LYS A 78 -3.35 15.89 -9.53
N SER A 79 -3.10 16.81 -8.58
CA SER A 79 -3.30 18.25 -8.83
C SER A 79 -2.52 18.60 -10.09
N ALA A 80 -3.27 19.04 -11.11
CA ALA A 80 -2.77 19.58 -12.36
C ALA A 80 -1.82 20.77 -12.11
#